data_AF-A0A0P7CGX1-F1
#
_entry.id   AF-A0A0P7CGX1-F1
#
_cell.length_a   1.000
_cell.length_b   1.000
_cell.length_c   1.000
_cell.angle_alpha   90.00
_cell.angle_beta   90.00
_cell.angle_gamma   90.00
#
_symmetry.space_group_name_H-M   'P 1'
#
loop_
_entity.id
_entity.type
_entity.pdbx_description
1 polymer ?
#
loop_
_entity_poly.entity_id
_entity_poly.type
_entity_poly.pdbx_seq_one_letter_code
_entity_poly.pdbx_strand_id
1 'polypeptide(L)'
;MGHALELPDLMRSLPIDQRRGLPIPASTARFPDGTPKFSLVDGREALRLAAEDLCGICGNPLDPFVAFLGESKPVAAQVYHDPPMHESCAEASTRLCPHLARRDMRRKAGRLSADVLPVDGAEERPDRWVMWICRGFTAYVVDGMPLFRPEPYQRLRTFTYGHDGRLHETPDTSPHP
;
A
#
# COMPACT_ATOMS: atom_id res chain seq x y z
N MET A 1 -26.70 -11.11 2.11
CA MET A 1 -26.83 -9.64 1.97
C MET A 1 -25.43 -9.08 2.19
N GLY A 2 -24.71 -8.74 1.12
CA GLY A 2 -23.31 -8.32 1.23
C GLY A 2 -23.26 -6.90 1.79
N HIS A 3 -22.53 -6.70 2.89
CA HIS A 3 -22.16 -5.36 3.34
C HIS A 3 -21.40 -4.68 2.19
N ALA A 4 -21.99 -3.63 1.61
CA ALA A 4 -21.25 -2.74 0.75
C ALA A 4 -20.09 -2.20 1.59
N LEU A 5 -18.85 -2.45 1.15
CA LEU A 5 -17.68 -1.89 1.79
C LEU A 5 -17.82 -0.36 1.69
N GLU A 6 -18.01 0.30 2.83
CA GLU A 6 -18.05 1.77 2.87
C GLU A 6 -16.68 2.29 2.45
N LEU A 7 -16.62 2.82 1.22
CA LEU A 7 -15.43 3.50 0.72
C LEU A 7 -15.34 4.88 1.39
N PRO A 8 -14.14 5.31 1.82
CA PRO A 8 -13.92 6.70 2.21
C PRO A 8 -14.36 7.65 1.10
N ASP A 9 -14.87 8.83 1.45
CA ASP A 9 -15.37 9.81 0.48
C ASP A 9 -14.31 10.19 -0.57
N LEU A 10 -13.04 10.26 -0.15
CA LEU A 10 -11.89 10.52 -1.01
C LEU A 10 -11.72 9.48 -2.14
N MET A 11 -12.16 8.24 -1.93
CA MET A 11 -12.04 7.15 -2.90
C MET A 11 -13.26 7.01 -3.82
N ARG A 12 -14.35 7.77 -3.59
CA ARG A 12 -15.60 7.62 -4.37
C ARG A 12 -15.47 8.07 -5.82
N SER A 13 -14.52 8.97 -6.11
CA SER A 13 -14.24 9.43 -7.47
C SER A 13 -13.35 8.47 -8.27
N LEU A 14 -12.77 7.45 -7.63
CA LEU A 14 -11.88 6.51 -8.31
C LEU A 14 -12.66 5.64 -9.30
N PRO A 15 -12.07 5.35 -10.48
CA PRO A 15 -12.65 4.38 -11.39
C PRO A 15 -12.70 3.00 -10.73
N ILE A 16 -13.79 2.26 -10.96
CA ILE A 16 -14.01 0.92 -10.42
C ILE A 16 -13.67 -0.13 -11.48
N ASP A 17 -12.82 -1.10 -11.13
CA ASP A 17 -12.58 -2.29 -11.95
C ASP A 17 -13.82 -3.18 -11.92
N GLN A 18 -14.57 -3.18 -13.03
CA GLN A 18 -15.86 -3.89 -13.14
C GLN A 18 -15.75 -5.39 -12.82
N ARG A 19 -14.61 -6.02 -13.12
CA ARG A 19 -14.41 -7.44 -12.85
C ARG A 19 -14.28 -7.74 -11.36
N ARG A 20 -13.65 -6.87 -10.58
CA ARG A 20 -13.37 -7.10 -9.15
C ARG A 20 -14.31 -6.34 -8.22
N GLY A 21 -15.02 -5.34 -8.73
CA GLY A 21 -15.80 -4.40 -7.91
C GLY A 21 -14.94 -3.60 -6.94
N LEU A 22 -13.68 -3.32 -7.31
CA LEU A 22 -12.72 -2.60 -6.47
C LEU A 22 -12.34 -1.26 -7.10
N PRO A 23 -12.15 -0.19 -6.31
CA PRO A 23 -11.56 1.04 -6.80
C PRO A 23 -10.14 0.78 -7.30
N ILE A 24 -9.75 1.47 -8.36
CA ILE A 24 -8.40 1.41 -8.95
C ILE A 24 -7.58 2.56 -8.34
N PRO A 25 -6.59 2.28 -7.48
CA PRO A 25 -5.70 3.32 -6.95
C PRO A 25 -5.01 4.14 -8.05
N ALA A 26 -4.79 5.43 -7.79
CA ALA A 26 -4.14 6.37 -8.72
C ALA A 26 -2.76 5.86 -9.20
N SER A 27 -1.97 5.31 -8.29
CA SER A 27 -0.63 4.76 -8.58
C SER A 27 -0.62 3.38 -9.25
N THR A 28 -1.77 2.80 -9.59
CA THR A 28 -1.84 1.44 -10.17
C THR A 28 -1.28 1.42 -11.59
N ALA A 29 -0.32 0.53 -11.85
CA ALA A 29 0.22 0.33 -13.19
C ALA A 29 -0.84 -0.20 -14.16
N ARG A 30 -0.68 0.11 -15.44
CA ARG A 30 -1.60 -0.32 -16.50
C ARG A 30 -0.87 -1.16 -17.54
N PHE A 31 -1.59 -2.09 -18.17
CA PHE A 31 -1.15 -2.73 -19.41
C PHE A 31 -1.19 -1.70 -20.56
N PRO A 32 -0.52 -1.96 -21.70
CA PRO A 32 -0.60 -1.08 -22.86
C PRO A 32 -2.04 -0.82 -23.36
N ASP A 33 -2.96 -1.74 -23.09
CA ASP A 33 -4.40 -1.61 -23.39
C ASP A 33 -5.19 -0.78 -22.35
N GLY A 34 -4.51 -0.23 -21.33
CA GLY A 34 -5.12 0.55 -20.25
C GLY A 34 -5.63 -0.25 -19.06
N THR A 35 -5.66 -1.59 -19.14
CA THR A 35 -6.17 -2.47 -18.09
C THR A 35 -5.32 -2.35 -16.82
N PRO A 36 -5.93 -2.18 -15.62
CA PRO A 36 -5.19 -2.05 -14.37
C PRO A 36 -4.49 -3.36 -13.94
N LYS A 37 -3.19 -3.24 -13.62
CA LYS A 37 -2.34 -4.27 -13.02
C LYS A 37 -2.33 -4.12 -11.50
N PHE A 38 -3.40 -4.54 -10.83
CA PHE A 38 -3.56 -4.44 -9.37
C PHE A 38 -2.41 -5.00 -8.50
N SER A 39 -1.54 -5.85 -9.05
CA SER A 39 -0.36 -6.37 -8.35
C SER A 39 0.86 -5.45 -8.44
N LEU A 40 0.81 -4.36 -9.21
CA LEU A 40 1.95 -3.50 -9.54
C LEU A 40 1.60 -2.02 -9.38
N VAL A 41 2.49 -1.30 -8.71
CA VAL A 41 2.54 0.16 -8.68
C VAL A 41 3.31 0.65 -9.89
N ASP A 42 2.82 1.70 -10.54
CA ASP A 42 3.57 2.44 -11.54
C ASP A 42 4.55 3.37 -10.83
N GLY A 43 5.84 3.04 -10.88
CA GLY A 43 6.85 3.81 -10.15
C GLY A 43 6.98 5.26 -10.64
N ARG A 44 6.74 5.52 -11.92
CA ARG A 44 6.79 6.89 -12.46
C ARG A 44 5.61 7.70 -11.94
N GLU A 45 4.42 7.11 -11.94
CA GLU A 45 3.23 7.77 -11.42
C GLU A 45 3.29 7.94 -9.90
N ALA A 46 3.81 6.95 -9.17
CA ALA A 46 4.04 7.06 -7.74
C ALA A 46 4.98 8.23 -7.39
N LEU A 47 6.09 8.37 -8.13
CA LEU A 47 7.01 9.49 -7.93
C LEU A 47 6.36 10.84 -8.29
N ARG A 48 5.56 10.89 -9.37
CA ARG A 48 4.83 12.10 -9.78
C ARG A 48 3.84 12.53 -8.70
N LEU A 49 2.99 11.61 -8.22
CA LEU A 49 2.02 11.85 -7.16
C LEU A 49 2.71 12.38 -5.90
N ALA A 50 3.80 11.73 -5.49
CA ALA A 50 4.57 12.16 -4.33
C ALA A 50 5.21 13.54 -4.50
N ALA A 51 5.73 13.86 -5.69
CA ALA A 51 6.33 15.17 -5.98
C ALA A 51 5.30 16.31 -6.04
N GLU A 52 4.03 15.98 -6.28
CA GLU A 52 2.90 16.93 -6.31
C GLU A 52 2.09 16.94 -5.00
N ASP A 53 2.59 16.29 -3.94
CA ASP A 53 1.88 16.11 -2.66
C ASP A 53 0.47 15.53 -2.83
N LEU A 54 0.32 14.55 -3.71
CA LEU A 54 -0.92 13.84 -3.99
C LEU A 54 -0.89 12.42 -3.40
N CYS A 55 -2.05 11.96 -2.94
CA CYS A 55 -2.22 10.63 -2.37
C CYS A 55 -2.06 9.53 -3.43
N GLY A 56 -1.23 8.53 -3.09
CA GLY A 56 -0.97 7.34 -3.90
C GLY A 56 -2.20 6.49 -4.25
N ILE A 57 -3.27 6.62 -3.47
CA ILE A 57 -4.51 5.84 -3.65
C ILE A 57 -5.58 6.68 -4.34
N CYS A 58 -5.97 7.81 -3.78
CA CYS A 58 -7.10 8.58 -4.29
C CYS A 58 -6.70 9.67 -5.31
N GLY A 59 -5.42 10.06 -5.37
CA GLY A 59 -4.93 11.12 -6.25
C GLY A 59 -5.27 12.55 -5.80
N ASN A 60 -5.94 12.72 -4.65
CA ASN A 60 -6.24 14.04 -4.09
C ASN A 60 -5.03 14.59 -3.30
N PRO A 61 -4.93 15.92 -3.08
CA PRO A 61 -3.92 16.53 -2.23
C PRO A 61 -3.85 15.88 -0.85
N LEU A 62 -2.62 15.63 -0.38
CA LEU A 62 -2.34 15.06 0.94
C LEU A 62 -2.68 16.06 2.05
N ASP A 63 -3.13 15.51 3.17
CA ASP A 63 -3.28 16.26 4.41
C ASP A 63 -1.90 16.50 5.05
N PRO A 64 -1.79 17.37 6.08
CA PRO A 64 -0.55 17.55 6.84
C PRO A 64 0.01 16.27 7.49
N PHE A 65 -0.82 15.23 7.61
CA PHE A 65 -0.43 13.90 8.05
C PHE A 65 -0.56 12.91 6.90
N VAL A 66 0.52 12.19 6.66
CA VAL A 66 0.59 11.16 5.60
C VAL A 66 0.85 9.80 6.23
N ALA A 67 0.36 8.77 5.57
CA ALA A 67 0.49 7.39 5.99
C ALA A 67 1.30 6.59 4.96
N PHE A 68 2.19 5.73 5.49
CA PHE A 68 2.85 4.66 4.75
C PHE A 68 2.43 3.34 5.36
N LEU A 69 2.06 2.36 4.54
CA LEU A 69 1.64 1.03 5.00
C LEU A 69 2.64 0.00 4.50
N GLY A 70 3.20 -0.79 5.41
CA GLY A 70 4.19 -1.79 5.05
C GLY A 70 4.30 -2.91 6.08
N GLU A 71 5.06 -3.94 5.70
CA GLU A 71 5.42 -5.04 6.57
C GLU A 71 6.48 -4.59 7.60
N SER A 72 6.73 -5.37 8.64
CA SER A 72 7.69 -5.03 9.71
C SER A 72 9.11 -4.73 9.20
N LYS A 73 9.58 -5.43 8.16
CA LYS A 73 10.93 -5.21 7.59
C LYS A 73 11.09 -3.83 6.90
N PRO A 74 10.23 -3.42 5.94
CA PRO A 74 10.17 -2.05 5.41
C PRO A 74 10.06 -0.96 6.49
N VAL A 75 9.34 -1.23 7.57
CA VAL A 75 9.16 -0.30 8.70
C VAL A 75 10.46 -0.11 9.48
N ALA A 76 11.17 -1.21 9.76
CA ALA A 76 12.48 -1.18 10.40
C ALA A 76 13.54 -0.47 9.52
N ALA A 77 13.46 -0.66 8.20
CA ALA A 77 14.32 0.03 7.24
C ALA A 77 13.89 1.47 6.95
N GLN A 78 12.66 1.86 7.29
CA GLN A 78 12.01 3.12 6.93
C GLN A 78 12.00 3.39 5.41
N VAL A 79 11.77 2.34 4.61
CA VAL A 79 11.76 2.46 3.14
C VAL A 79 10.53 1.77 2.58
N TYR A 80 9.74 2.51 1.80
CA TYR A 80 8.50 2.05 1.20
C TYR A 80 8.56 2.17 -0.32
N HIS A 81 7.96 1.21 -1.01
CA HIS A 81 7.78 1.25 -2.48
C HIS A 81 6.44 1.87 -2.87
N ASP A 82 5.46 1.83 -1.97
CA ASP A 82 4.18 2.49 -2.17
C ASP A 82 4.32 3.99 -1.80
N PRO A 83 3.77 4.91 -2.60
CA PRO A 83 3.79 6.35 -2.34
C PRO A 83 2.98 6.73 -1.08
N PRO A 84 3.18 7.94 -0.52
CA PRO A 84 2.42 8.44 0.61
C PRO A 84 0.90 8.42 0.34
N MET A 85 0.14 8.17 1.39
CA MET A 85 -1.33 8.07 1.33
C MET A 85 -1.98 8.95 2.41
N HIS A 86 -3.27 9.27 2.23
CA HIS A 86 -4.10 9.64 3.39
C HIS A 86 -4.23 8.44 4.33
N GLU A 87 -4.30 8.70 5.63
CA GLU A 87 -4.53 7.65 6.64
C GLU A 87 -5.79 6.83 6.35
N SER A 88 -6.88 7.50 5.97
CA SER A 88 -8.16 6.83 5.64
C SER A 88 -8.07 5.94 4.39
N CYS A 89 -7.27 6.33 3.40
CA CYS A 89 -7.01 5.53 2.20
C CYS A 89 -6.14 4.31 2.52
N ALA A 90 -5.13 4.49 3.39
CA ALA A 90 -4.31 3.41 3.90
C ALA A 90 -5.15 2.40 4.68
N GLU A 91 -6.02 2.88 5.57
CA GLU A 91 -6.94 2.04 6.34
C GLU A 91 -7.90 1.27 5.44
N ALA A 92 -8.52 1.93 4.46
CA ALA A 92 -9.40 1.26 3.51
C ALA A 92 -8.66 0.14 2.76
N SER A 93 -7.38 0.35 2.42
CA SER A 93 -6.55 -0.66 1.76
C SER A 93 -6.38 -1.93 2.60
N THR A 94 -6.34 -1.83 3.94
CA THR A 94 -6.29 -3.01 4.84
C THR A 94 -7.52 -3.93 4.69
N ARG A 95 -8.65 -3.39 4.23
CA ARG A 95 -9.93 -4.11 4.08
C ARG A 95 -10.22 -4.49 2.63
N LEU A 96 -9.86 -3.60 1.69
CA LEU A 96 -10.20 -3.70 0.27
C LEU A 96 -9.16 -4.44 -0.54
N CYS A 97 -7.87 -4.27 -0.25
CA CYS A 97 -6.80 -4.90 -1.00
C CYS A 97 -6.79 -6.41 -0.68
N PRO A 98 -7.05 -7.31 -1.65
CA PRO A 98 -7.09 -8.73 -1.35
C PRO A 98 -5.76 -9.28 -0.82
N HIS A 99 -4.63 -8.66 -1.16
CA HIS A 99 -3.30 -9.07 -0.69
C HIS A 99 -3.02 -8.68 0.77
N LEU A 100 -3.69 -7.66 1.30
CA LEU A 100 -3.59 -7.22 2.69
C LEU A 100 -4.69 -7.83 3.54
N ALA A 101 -5.93 -7.81 3.04
CA ALA A 101 -7.11 -8.16 3.81
C ALA A 101 -7.24 -9.67 4.09
N ARG A 102 -6.50 -10.51 3.37
CA ARG A 102 -6.60 -11.98 3.48
C ARG A 102 -5.22 -12.63 3.49
N ARG A 103 -4.95 -13.41 4.54
CA ARG A 103 -3.66 -14.08 4.75
C ARG A 103 -3.29 -15.04 3.61
N ASP A 104 -4.29 -15.77 3.10
CA ASP A 104 -4.16 -16.81 2.07
C ASP A 104 -3.97 -16.28 0.64
N MET A 105 -4.20 -14.99 0.39
CA MET A 105 -4.17 -14.39 -0.94
C MET A 105 -2.76 -14.06 -1.42
N ARG A 106 -2.03 -15.04 -1.96
CA ARG A 106 -0.67 -14.84 -2.50
C ARG A 106 -0.63 -13.67 -3.49
N ARG A 107 0.39 -12.81 -3.35
CA ARG A 107 0.70 -11.84 -4.40
C ARG A 107 1.07 -12.65 -5.64
N LYS A 108 0.39 -12.43 -6.77
CA LYS A 108 0.95 -12.93 -8.03
C LYS A 108 2.25 -12.17 -8.22
N ALA A 109 3.38 -12.88 -8.21
CA ALA A 109 4.70 -12.30 -8.47
C ALA A 109 4.64 -11.58 -9.82
N GLY A 110 4.38 -10.27 -9.78
CA GLY A 110 4.57 -9.40 -10.91
C GLY A 110 6.06 -9.17 -10.97
N ARG A 111 6.75 -9.93 -11.84
CA ARG A 111 8.19 -9.79 -12.12
C ARG A 111 8.55 -8.30 -12.25
N LEU A 112 9.20 -7.75 -11.22
CA LEU A 112 10.06 -6.58 -11.36
C LEU A 112 11.38 -7.12 -11.91
N SER A 113 11.78 -6.61 -13.07
CA SER A 113 13.01 -6.95 -13.82
C SER A 113 13.18 -8.40 -14.26
N ALA A 114 13.56 -8.60 -15.53
CA ALA A 114 14.28 -9.80 -15.91
C ALA A 114 15.58 -9.86 -15.08
N ASP A 115 15.96 -11.06 -14.67
CA ASP A 115 17.25 -11.37 -14.05
C ASP A 115 17.37 -11.07 -12.54
N VAL A 116 16.59 -11.81 -11.74
CA VAL A 116 17.04 -12.67 -10.63
C VAL A 116 15.78 -13.23 -9.97
N LEU A 117 15.56 -14.54 -10.11
CA LEU A 117 14.63 -15.26 -9.23
C LEU A 117 15.45 -15.68 -8.00
N PRO A 118 15.06 -15.34 -6.76
CA PRO A 118 15.44 -16.16 -5.63
C PRO A 118 14.79 -17.53 -5.85
N VAL A 119 15.65 -18.50 -6.15
CA VAL A 119 15.40 -19.91 -5.98
C VAL A 119 15.05 -20.14 -4.50
N ASP A 120 13.94 -20.85 -4.29
CA ASP A 120 13.51 -21.46 -3.03
C ASP A 120 13.22 -20.54 -1.85
N GLY A 121 11.95 -20.15 -1.73
CA GLY A 121 11.40 -19.61 -0.50
C GLY A 121 9.93 -19.29 -0.69
N ALA A 122 9.04 -20.01 0.00
CA ALA A 122 7.75 -19.41 0.29
C ALA A 122 8.05 -18.14 1.08
N GLU A 123 7.95 -16.96 0.46
CA GLU A 123 7.97 -15.71 1.20
C GLU A 123 6.93 -15.84 2.31
N GLU A 124 7.41 -15.93 3.55
CA GLU A 124 6.57 -16.07 4.71
C GLU A 124 5.72 -14.80 4.77
N ARG A 125 4.40 -14.99 4.78
CA ARG A 125 3.47 -13.86 4.82
C ARG A 125 3.78 -13.08 6.12
N PRO A 126 4.01 -11.76 6.06
CA PRO A 126 4.07 -10.95 7.27
C PRO A 126 2.79 -11.14 8.09
N ASP A 127 2.93 -11.58 9.34
CA ASP A 127 1.80 -11.66 10.25
C ASP A 127 1.41 -10.28 10.83
N ARG A 128 2.23 -9.26 10.55
CA ARG A 128 2.10 -7.90 11.06
C ARG A 128 2.32 -6.85 9.97
N TRP A 129 1.44 -5.86 9.95
CA TRP A 129 1.52 -4.66 9.11
C TRP A 129 1.53 -3.43 9.99
N VAL A 130 2.28 -2.41 9.61
CA VAL A 130 2.36 -1.15 10.34
C VAL A 130 2.04 -0.02 9.39
N MET A 131 1.13 0.84 9.82
CA MET A 131 0.87 2.13 9.22
C MET A 131 1.66 3.19 9.97
N TRP A 132 2.65 3.75 9.29
CA TRP A 132 3.51 4.81 9.77
C TRP A 132 2.89 6.17 9.41
N ILE A 133 2.48 6.92 10.42
CA ILE A 133 1.84 8.23 10.24
C ILE A 133 2.84 9.31 10.63
N CYS A 134 3.20 10.18 9.69
CA CYS A 134 4.20 11.24 9.85
C CYS A 134 3.77 12.55 9.16
N ARG A 135 4.58 13.61 9.27
CA ARG A 135 4.29 14.94 8.69
C ARG A 135 5.01 15.23 7.38
N GLY A 136 5.91 14.34 6.98
CA GLY A 136 6.73 14.52 5.78
C GLY A 136 7.41 13.23 5.39
N PHE A 137 8.00 13.26 4.20
CA PHE A 137 8.74 12.15 3.62
C PHE A 137 9.75 12.69 2.61
N THR A 138 10.69 11.84 2.20
CA THR A 138 11.59 12.10 1.08
C THR A 138 11.43 10.99 0.05
N ALA A 139 11.39 11.35 -1.22
CA ALA A 139 11.39 10.41 -2.33
C ALA A 139 12.77 10.39 -3.02
N TYR A 140 13.25 9.21 -3.39
CA TYR A 140 14.48 9.02 -4.15
C TYR A 140 14.35 7.82 -5.08
N VAL A 141 15.22 7.72 -6.08
CA VAL A 141 15.21 6.64 -7.06
C VAL A 141 16.48 5.81 -6.90
N VAL A 142 16.33 4.50 -6.75
CA VAL A 142 17.43 3.52 -6.70
C VAL A 142 17.16 2.47 -7.77
N ASP A 143 18.12 2.27 -8.67
CA ASP A 143 18.00 1.32 -9.80
C ASP A 143 16.70 1.49 -10.61
N GLY A 144 16.27 2.75 -10.79
CA GLY A 144 15.04 3.09 -11.52
C GLY A 144 13.73 2.86 -10.75
N MET A 145 13.80 2.42 -9.49
CA MET A 145 12.64 2.24 -8.63
C MET A 145 12.50 3.40 -7.64
N PRO A 146 11.31 3.99 -7.48
CA PRO A 146 11.08 4.98 -6.43
C PRO A 146 11.07 4.31 -5.06
N LEU A 147 11.69 4.98 -4.11
CA LEU A 147 11.70 4.66 -2.70
C LEU A 147 11.25 5.89 -1.92
N PHE A 148 10.39 5.67 -0.94
CA PHE A 148 9.86 6.70 -0.07
C PHE A 148 10.31 6.44 1.35
N ARG A 149 10.93 7.45 1.95
CA ARG A 149 11.36 7.41 3.35
C ARG A 149 10.53 8.40 4.16
N PRO A 150 9.69 7.94 5.10
CA PRO A 150 8.97 8.84 5.97
C PRO A 150 9.90 9.52 6.97
N GLU A 151 9.52 10.72 7.39
CA GLU A 151 10.03 11.33 8.62
C GLU A 151 9.66 10.48 9.85
N PRO A 152 10.27 10.74 11.03
CA PRO A 152 9.88 10.08 12.28
C PRO A 152 8.36 10.06 12.47
N TYR A 153 7.81 8.91 12.88
CA TYR A 153 6.38 8.76 13.09
C TYR A 153 5.91 9.69 14.20
N GLN A 154 4.69 10.21 14.03
CA GLN A 154 3.90 10.80 15.11
C GLN A 154 3.00 9.76 15.75
N ARG A 155 2.53 8.80 14.94
CA ARG A 155 1.68 7.70 15.38
C ARG A 155 1.95 6.46 14.54
N LEU A 156 1.85 5.30 15.19
CA LEU A 156 1.83 4.01 14.53
C LEU A 156 0.46 3.38 14.74
N ARG A 157 -0.07 2.74 13.71
CA ARG A 157 -1.19 1.80 13.81
C ARG A 157 -0.70 0.45 13.33
N THR A 158 -1.01 -0.61 14.06
CA THR A 158 -0.55 -1.96 13.74
C THR A 158 -1.73 -2.83 13.42
N PHE A 159 -1.55 -3.74 12.47
CA PHE A 159 -2.56 -4.68 12.07
C PHE A 159 -1.98 -6.10 12.03
N THR A 160 -2.74 -7.08 12.52
CA THR A 160 -2.37 -8.50 12.46
C THR A 160 -3.52 -9.34 11.95
N TYR A 161 -3.23 -10.56 11.50
CA TYR A 161 -4.28 -11.47 11.06
C TYR A 161 -4.99 -12.13 12.24
N GLY A 162 -6.31 -12.05 12.26
CA GLY A 162 -7.16 -12.77 13.20
C GLY A 162 -7.28 -14.26 12.85
N HIS A 163 -7.98 -15.00 13.70
CA HIS A 163 -8.30 -16.42 13.45
C HIS A 163 -9.16 -16.62 12.19
N ASP A 164 -9.88 -15.58 11.77
CA ASP A 164 -10.68 -15.52 10.54
C ASP A 164 -9.81 -15.30 9.28
N GLY A 165 -8.49 -15.19 9.45
CA GLY A 165 -7.53 -14.93 8.36
C GLY A 165 -7.63 -13.52 7.79
N ARG A 166 -8.36 -12.61 8.45
CA ARG A 166 -8.51 -11.21 8.05
C ARG A 166 -7.63 -10.30 8.88
N LEU A 167 -7.26 -9.17 8.29
CA LEU A 167 -6.41 -8.19 8.94
C LEU A 167 -7.24 -7.30 9.87
N HIS A 168 -6.83 -7.20 11.13
CA HIS A 168 -7.49 -6.40 12.18
C HIS A 168 -6.48 -5.47 12.84
N GLU A 169 -6.92 -4.27 13.21
CA GLU A 169 -6.08 -3.35 13.98
C GLU A 169 -5.86 -3.89 15.40
N THR A 170 -4.65 -3.75 15.90
CA THR A 170 -4.25 -4.20 17.23
C THR A 170 -3.74 -3.04 18.08
N PRO A 171 -3.92 -3.07 19.41
CA PRO A 171 -3.39 -2.04 20.31
C PRO A 171 -1.87 -1.95 20.39
N ASP A 172 -1.14 -2.96 19.88
CA ASP A 172 0.33 -2.94 19.89
C ASP A 172 0.87 -1.92 18.88
N THR A 173 1.28 -0.75 19.36
CA THR A 173 1.86 0.32 18.53
C THR A 173 3.38 0.34 18.55
N SER A 174 4.04 -0.75 18.98
CA SER A 174 5.50 -0.78 19.13
C SER A 174 6.20 -0.94 17.78
N PRO A 175 7.24 -0.14 17.46
CA PRO A 175 8.08 -0.38 16.29
C PRO A 175 9.03 -1.52 16.60
N HIS A 176 8.56 -2.77 16.54
CA HIS A 176 9.45 -3.93 16.64
C HIS A 176 10.11 -4.23 15.28
N PRO A 177 11.41 -4.56 15.26
CA PRO A 177 12.15 -4.92 14.05
C PRO A 177 11.71 -6.25 13.43
#